data_AF-O25423-F1
#
_entry.id   AF-O25423-F1
#
_cell.length_a   1.000
_cell.length_b   1.000
_cell.length_c   1.000
_cell.angle_alpha   90.00
_cell.angle_beta   90.00
_cell.angle_gamma   90.00
#
_symmetry.space_group_name_H-M   'P 1'
#
loop_
_entity.id
_entity.type
_entity.pdbx_description
1 polymer ?
#
loop_
_entity_poly.entity_id
_entity_poly.type
_entity_poly.pdbx_seq_one_letter_code
_entity_poly.pdbx_strand_id
1 'polypeptide(L)'
;MKKALKILSVSALLFVALNAKDFSKTSDEDLAKMAGVVAPQDIVDYTKELKKRMEKMPEDKRKAFHKQLHEYATKNTDKMTVADFEARQKAVKEALKKGNMEDMDDDFGLRSCKHGKKHKHDKHGKKHGKKHDKDHDDKDHDHHDEDHSDKH
;
A
#
# COMPACT_ATOMS: atom_id res chain seq x y z
N MET A 1 -55.94 10.69 -31.22
CA MET A 1 -55.02 11.08 -30.13
C MET A 1 -53.93 10.02 -30.03
N LYS A 2 -52.69 10.32 -30.45
CA LYS A 2 -51.56 9.37 -30.46
C LYS A 2 -50.49 9.87 -29.49
N LYS A 3 -50.36 9.27 -28.30
CA LYS A 3 -49.26 9.54 -27.37
C LYS A 3 -48.27 8.37 -27.46
N ALA A 4 -47.12 8.63 -28.10
CA ALA A 4 -46.10 7.65 -28.42
C ALA A 4 -45.32 7.23 -27.17
N LEU A 5 -45.44 5.95 -26.82
CA LEU A 5 -44.60 5.28 -25.84
C LEU A 5 -43.22 5.05 -26.50
N LYS A 6 -42.17 5.74 -26.07
CA LYS A 6 -40.78 5.42 -26.46
C LYS A 6 -40.00 5.04 -25.20
N ILE A 7 -40.11 3.78 -24.83
CA ILE A 7 -39.18 3.08 -23.94
C ILE A 7 -38.34 2.19 -24.86
N LEU A 8 -37.02 2.38 -24.90
CA LEU A 8 -36.02 1.43 -25.41
C LEU A 8 -34.65 2.04 -25.07
N SER A 9 -34.18 1.85 -23.84
CA SER A 9 -33.39 0.71 -23.33
C SER A 9 -31.89 0.99 -23.47
N VAL A 10 -31.29 1.32 -22.33
CA VAL A 10 -29.86 1.47 -22.09
C VAL A 10 -29.21 0.09 -22.14
N SER A 11 -28.16 -0.08 -22.94
CA SER A 11 -26.94 -0.84 -22.59
C SER A 11 -26.07 -1.06 -23.83
N ALA A 12 -25.34 -0.01 -24.22
CA ALA A 12 -24.13 -0.23 -25.00
C ALA A 12 -23.10 -0.88 -24.06
N LEU A 13 -23.12 -2.21 -23.97
CA LEU A 13 -22.01 -2.99 -23.45
C LEU A 13 -20.86 -2.86 -24.45
N LEU A 14 -20.13 -1.75 -24.36
CA LEU A 14 -18.88 -1.55 -25.07
C LEU A 14 -17.91 -2.65 -24.62
N PHE A 15 -17.65 -3.60 -25.52
CA PHE A 15 -16.57 -4.55 -25.40
C PHE A 15 -15.25 -3.76 -25.31
N VAL A 16 -14.80 -3.47 -24.09
CA VAL A 16 -13.46 -2.93 -23.86
C VAL A 16 -12.51 -4.09 -24.13
N ALA A 17 -11.82 -4.04 -25.28
CA ALA A 17 -10.73 -4.96 -25.56
C ALA A 17 -9.78 -4.95 -24.35
N LEU A 18 -9.51 -6.15 -23.79
CA LEU A 18 -8.63 -6.44 -22.65
C LEU A 18 -7.16 -6.06 -22.93
N ASN A 19 -6.91 -4.84 -23.38
CA ASN A 19 -5.57 -4.30 -23.45
C ASN A 19 -5.18 -3.94 -22.02
N ALA A 20 -4.19 -4.67 -21.49
CA ALA A 20 -3.53 -4.32 -20.25
C ALA A 20 -3.14 -2.84 -20.29
N LYS A 21 -3.46 -2.10 -19.23
CA LYS A 21 -3.21 -0.67 -19.22
C LYS A 21 -1.72 -0.44 -18.97
N ASP A 22 -1.03 0.10 -19.96
CA ASP A 22 0.39 0.37 -19.83
C ASP A 22 0.64 1.69 -19.08
N PHE A 23 1.25 1.59 -17.90
CA PHE A 23 1.66 2.72 -17.06
C PHE A 23 3.15 3.06 -17.21
N SER A 24 3.90 2.39 -18.10
CA SER A 24 5.35 2.56 -18.25
C SER A 24 5.76 4.00 -18.64
N LYS A 25 4.88 4.73 -19.32
CA LYS A 25 5.09 6.13 -19.76
C LYS A 25 4.59 7.16 -18.76
N THR A 26 3.89 6.74 -17.70
CA THR A 26 3.43 7.64 -16.64
C THR A 26 4.61 8.05 -15.78
N SER A 27 4.77 9.32 -15.42
CA SER A 27 5.83 9.75 -14.50
C SER A 27 5.59 9.18 -13.09
N ASP A 28 6.62 9.15 -12.21
CA ASP A 28 6.42 8.71 -10.82
C ASP A 28 5.39 9.58 -10.10
N GLU A 29 5.47 10.89 -10.32
CA GLU A 29 4.54 11.85 -9.72
C GLU A 29 3.10 11.61 -10.17
N ASP A 30 2.88 11.41 -11.48
CA ASP A 30 1.55 11.14 -12.01
C ASP A 30 1.05 9.76 -11.59
N LEU A 31 1.94 8.77 -11.48
CA LEU A 31 1.63 7.44 -10.96
C LEU A 31 1.15 7.53 -9.50
N ALA A 32 1.77 8.40 -8.70
CA ALA A 32 1.35 8.65 -7.33
C ALA A 32 0.02 9.40 -7.25
N LYS A 33 -0.21 10.43 -8.07
CA LYS A 33 -1.46 11.20 -8.11
C LYS A 33 -2.69 10.34 -8.41
N MET A 34 -2.52 9.24 -9.15
CA MET A 34 -3.60 8.31 -9.46
C MET A 34 -3.98 7.38 -8.28
N ALA A 35 -3.18 7.32 -7.21
CA ALA A 35 -3.45 6.45 -6.07
C ALA A 35 -4.86 6.71 -5.51
N GLY A 36 -5.61 5.65 -5.21
CA GLY A 36 -7.00 5.77 -4.73
C GLY A 36 -8.07 6.05 -5.81
N VAL A 37 -7.71 6.42 -7.05
CA VAL A 37 -8.69 6.64 -8.15
C VAL A 37 -8.53 5.71 -9.34
N VAL A 38 -7.46 4.91 -9.40
CA VAL A 38 -7.29 3.88 -10.44
C VAL A 38 -8.53 2.99 -10.50
N ALA A 39 -9.06 2.76 -11.70
CA ALA A 39 -10.22 1.90 -11.89
C ALA A 39 -9.89 0.47 -11.45
N PRO A 40 -10.83 -0.29 -10.83
CA PRO A 40 -10.57 -1.65 -10.40
C PRO A 40 -10.05 -2.58 -11.51
N GLN A 41 -10.45 -2.37 -12.76
CA GLN A 41 -9.97 -3.16 -13.91
C GLN A 41 -8.48 -2.92 -14.23
N ASP A 42 -7.97 -1.72 -13.95
CA ASP A 42 -6.59 -1.31 -14.26
C ASP A 42 -5.65 -1.51 -13.06
N ILE A 43 -6.19 -1.89 -11.90
CA ILE A 43 -5.43 -1.92 -10.64
C ILE A 43 -4.27 -2.92 -10.69
N VAL A 44 -4.44 -4.05 -11.38
CA VAL A 44 -3.40 -5.09 -11.49
C VAL A 44 -2.19 -4.54 -12.22
N ASP A 45 -2.39 -3.84 -13.33
CA ASP A 45 -1.28 -3.27 -14.11
C ASP A 45 -0.66 -2.07 -13.40
N TYR A 46 -1.47 -1.26 -12.73
CA TYR A 46 -0.99 -0.17 -11.88
C TYR A 46 -0.09 -0.68 -10.75
N THR A 47 -0.54 -1.69 -10.02
CA THR A 47 0.19 -2.32 -8.91
C THR A 47 1.48 -2.98 -9.39
N LYS A 48 1.49 -3.62 -10.57
CA LYS A 48 2.72 -4.14 -11.20
C LYS A 48 3.74 -3.06 -11.46
N GLU A 49 3.31 -1.94 -12.04
CA GLU A 49 4.23 -0.85 -12.35
C GLU A 49 4.76 -0.20 -11.07
N LEU A 50 3.90 0.02 -10.06
CA LEU A 50 4.32 0.48 -8.73
C LEU A 50 5.42 -0.42 -8.14
N LYS A 51 5.19 -1.74 -8.11
CA LYS A 51 6.16 -2.72 -7.62
C LYS A 51 7.49 -2.60 -8.35
N LYS A 52 7.45 -2.65 -9.68
CA LYS A 52 8.64 -2.59 -10.55
C LYS A 52 9.45 -1.32 -10.32
N ARG A 53 8.80 -0.17 -10.07
CA ARG A 53 9.51 1.08 -9.79
C ARG A 53 10.11 1.08 -8.39
N MET A 54 9.34 0.66 -7.38
CA MET A 54 9.83 0.61 -6.00
C MET A 54 10.98 -0.38 -5.80
N GLU A 55 11.03 -1.48 -6.55
CA GLU A 55 12.16 -2.42 -6.54
C GLU A 55 13.45 -1.78 -7.08
N LYS A 56 13.34 -0.79 -7.97
CA LYS A 56 14.49 -0.06 -8.54
C LYS A 56 14.88 1.19 -7.75
N MET A 57 14.01 1.64 -6.85
CA MET A 57 14.27 2.82 -6.03
C MET A 57 15.19 2.49 -4.85
N PRO A 58 16.14 3.37 -4.51
CA PRO A 58 16.80 3.37 -3.21
C PRO A 58 15.79 3.42 -2.06
N GLU A 59 16.16 2.87 -0.89
CA GLU A 59 15.23 2.68 0.22
C GLU A 59 14.59 3.99 0.71
N ASP A 60 15.36 5.07 0.79
CA ASP A 60 14.92 6.41 1.17
C ASP A 60 13.89 6.96 0.18
N LYS A 61 14.18 6.86 -1.13
CA LYS A 61 13.24 7.29 -2.18
C LYS A 61 11.98 6.43 -2.21
N ARG A 62 12.12 5.12 -1.99
CA ARG A 62 11.00 4.20 -1.90
C ARG A 62 10.08 4.54 -0.73
N LYS A 63 10.63 4.86 0.45
CA LYS A 63 9.87 5.32 1.62
C LYS A 63 9.13 6.62 1.33
N ALA A 64 9.79 7.59 0.68
CA ALA A 64 9.16 8.85 0.28
C ALA A 64 8.03 8.62 -0.74
N PHE A 65 8.26 7.77 -1.74
CA PHE A 65 7.27 7.44 -2.76
C PHE A 65 6.05 6.72 -2.16
N HIS A 66 6.28 5.78 -1.25
CA HIS A 66 5.22 5.10 -0.50
C HIS A 66 4.36 6.09 0.29
N LYS A 67 4.99 7.03 1.00
CA LYS A 67 4.28 8.09 1.71
C LYS A 67 3.43 8.93 0.75
N GLN A 68 3.99 9.32 -0.38
CA GLN A 68 3.29 10.10 -1.41
C GLN A 68 2.06 9.34 -1.98
N LEU A 69 2.19 8.04 -2.23
CA LEU A 69 1.07 7.18 -2.65
C LEU A 69 -0.06 7.20 -1.61
N HIS A 70 0.29 7.07 -0.33
CA HIS A 70 -0.69 7.08 0.76
C HIS A 70 -1.40 8.44 0.92
N GLU A 71 -0.66 9.54 0.80
CA GLU A 71 -1.21 10.90 0.86
C GLU A 71 -2.21 11.15 -0.28
N TYR A 72 -1.85 10.77 -1.52
CA TYR A 72 -2.76 10.90 -2.66
C TYR A 72 -3.96 9.97 -2.55
N ALA A 73 -3.76 8.71 -2.16
CA ALA A 73 -4.86 7.77 -1.94
C ALA A 73 -5.88 8.33 -0.95
N THR A 74 -5.40 8.80 0.20
CA THR A 74 -6.25 9.40 1.24
C THR A 74 -6.99 10.62 0.69
N LYS A 75 -6.27 11.58 0.10
CA LYS A 75 -6.87 12.80 -0.45
C LYS A 75 -7.92 12.52 -1.53
N ASN A 76 -7.66 11.54 -2.38
CA ASN A 76 -8.53 11.20 -3.48
C ASN A 76 -9.79 10.44 -3.05
N THR A 77 -9.72 9.70 -1.94
CA THR A 77 -10.87 8.97 -1.38
C THR A 77 -11.58 9.72 -0.25
N ASP A 78 -11.03 10.83 0.23
CA ASP A 78 -11.56 11.62 1.37
C ASP A 78 -13.02 12.07 1.17
N LYS A 79 -13.41 12.34 -0.08
CA LYS A 79 -14.77 12.78 -0.44
C LYS A 79 -15.70 11.63 -0.82
N MET A 80 -15.23 10.38 -0.80
CA MET A 80 -16.09 9.22 -1.09
C MET A 80 -16.99 8.94 0.10
N THR A 81 -18.22 8.50 -0.17
CA THR A 81 -19.05 7.93 0.90
C THR A 81 -18.40 6.63 1.40
N VAL A 82 -18.70 6.25 2.65
CA VAL A 82 -18.23 4.97 3.21
C VAL A 82 -18.65 3.80 2.31
N ALA A 83 -19.88 3.82 1.81
CA ALA A 83 -20.40 2.76 0.93
C ALA A 83 -19.64 2.68 -0.40
N ASP A 84 -19.36 3.82 -1.05
CA ASP A 84 -18.60 3.84 -2.30
C ASP A 84 -17.16 3.38 -2.09
N PHE A 85 -16.55 3.82 -0.98
CA PHE A 85 -15.20 3.42 -0.61
C PHE A 85 -15.11 1.91 -0.36
N GLU A 86 -16.05 1.33 0.39
CA GLU A 86 -16.11 -0.12 0.65
C GLU A 86 -16.36 -0.93 -0.63
N ALA A 87 -17.29 -0.48 -1.48
CA ALA A 87 -17.56 -1.11 -2.77
C ALA A 87 -16.31 -1.10 -3.66
N ARG A 88 -15.58 0.03 -3.68
CA ARG A 88 -14.31 0.15 -4.41
C ARG A 88 -13.24 -0.76 -3.83
N GLN A 89 -13.04 -0.79 -2.51
CA GLN A 89 -12.06 -1.69 -1.88
C GLN A 89 -12.36 -3.15 -2.21
N LYS A 90 -13.63 -3.55 -2.20
CA LYS A 90 -14.04 -4.90 -2.59
C LYS A 90 -13.68 -5.20 -4.04
N ALA A 91 -14.01 -4.29 -4.97
CA ALA A 91 -13.71 -4.46 -6.39
C ALA A 91 -12.19 -4.53 -6.66
N VAL A 92 -11.41 -3.66 -6.00
CA VAL A 92 -9.94 -3.66 -6.07
C VAL A 92 -9.37 -4.98 -5.54
N LYS A 93 -9.84 -5.42 -4.37
CA LYS A 93 -9.39 -6.69 -3.77
C LYS A 93 -9.69 -7.87 -4.69
N GLU A 94 -10.88 -7.94 -5.29
CA GLU A 94 -11.24 -9.00 -6.23
C GLU A 94 -10.40 -8.96 -7.51
N ALA A 95 -10.08 -7.78 -8.03
CA ALA A 95 -9.22 -7.63 -9.20
C ALA A 95 -7.78 -8.08 -8.91
N LEU A 96 -7.21 -7.65 -7.77
CA LEU A 96 -5.89 -8.10 -7.31
C LEU A 96 -5.86 -9.61 -7.05
N LYS A 97 -6.96 -10.18 -6.51
CA LYS A 97 -7.14 -11.63 -6.34
C LYS A 97 -6.97 -12.37 -7.67
N LYS A 98 -7.71 -11.94 -8.69
CA LYS A 98 -7.65 -12.53 -10.04
C LYS A 98 -6.27 -12.37 -10.68
N GLY A 99 -5.54 -11.33 -10.31
CA GLY A 99 -4.16 -11.10 -10.73
C GLY A 99 -3.10 -11.84 -9.91
N ASN A 100 -3.46 -12.64 -8.90
CA ASN A 100 -2.54 -13.25 -7.93
C ASN A 100 -1.65 -12.22 -7.20
N MET A 101 -2.23 -11.08 -6.81
CA MET A 101 -1.56 -9.94 -6.18
C MET A 101 -2.25 -9.48 -4.89
N GLU A 102 -2.88 -10.40 -4.17
CA GLU A 102 -3.68 -10.11 -2.97
C GLU A 102 -2.90 -9.34 -1.89
N ASP A 103 -1.62 -9.65 -1.72
CA ASP A 103 -0.76 -9.06 -0.67
C ASP A 103 -0.29 -7.63 -1.00
N MET A 104 -0.44 -7.18 -2.26
CA MET A 104 0.09 -5.90 -2.73
C MET A 104 -0.69 -4.68 -2.24
N ASP A 105 -1.98 -4.88 -1.90
CA ASP A 105 -2.84 -3.79 -1.41
C ASP A 105 -2.36 -3.26 -0.04
N ASP A 106 -1.83 -4.17 0.79
CA ASP A 106 -1.25 -3.84 2.09
C ASP A 106 0.17 -3.24 1.92
N ASP A 107 0.98 -3.75 0.98
CA ASP A 107 2.36 -3.27 0.73
C ASP A 107 2.42 -1.80 0.30
N PHE A 108 1.47 -1.34 -0.53
CA PHE A 108 1.48 0.03 -1.07
C PHE A 108 0.70 1.04 -0.23
N GLY A 109 0.11 0.62 0.90
CA GLY A 109 -0.66 1.52 1.77
C GLY A 109 -1.86 2.16 1.07
N LEU A 110 -2.34 1.56 -0.03
CA LEU A 110 -3.49 2.04 -0.81
C LEU A 110 -4.80 1.87 -0.05
N ARG A 111 -4.79 1.03 0.99
CA ARG A 111 -5.85 0.99 1.99
C ARG A 111 -5.68 2.18 2.92
N SER A 112 -6.40 3.26 2.64
CA SER A 112 -6.55 4.34 3.61
C SER A 112 -7.17 3.74 4.88
N CYS A 113 -6.37 3.69 5.94
CA CYS A 113 -6.72 3.37 7.31
C CYS A 113 -7.81 2.30 7.51
N LYS A 114 -7.40 1.05 7.78
CA LYS A 114 -8.17 0.21 8.71
C LYS A 114 -8.06 0.83 10.11
N HIS A 115 -8.82 1.89 10.38
CA HIS A 115 -9.16 2.22 11.76
C HIS A 115 -10.01 1.05 12.31
N GLY A 116 -9.36 -0.02 12.80
CA GLY A 116 -10.09 -1.16 13.33
C GLY A 116 -9.31 -2.45 13.59
N LYS A 117 -8.14 -2.68 12.98
CA LYS A 117 -7.32 -3.85 13.35
C LYS A 117 -5.92 -3.43 13.71
N LYS A 118 -5.66 -3.40 15.03
CA LYS A 118 -4.34 -3.44 15.65
C LYS A 118 -3.56 -4.57 14.96
N HIS A 119 -2.76 -4.23 13.95
CA HIS A 119 -1.77 -5.15 13.42
C HIS A 119 -0.73 -5.28 14.52
N LYS A 120 -0.81 -6.37 15.29
CA LYS A 120 0.36 -6.87 16.00
C LYS A 120 1.36 -7.14 14.88
N HIS A 121 2.38 -6.29 14.79
CA HIS A 121 3.59 -6.63 14.08
C HIS A 121 4.23 -7.77 14.88
N ASP A 122 3.74 -8.98 14.68
CA ASP A 122 4.51 -10.17 14.95
C ASP A 122 5.73 -10.03 14.05
N LYS A 123 6.82 -9.58 14.69
CA LYS A 123 8.15 -9.48 14.11
C LYS A 123 8.35 -10.76 13.31
N HIS A 124 8.33 -10.65 11.99
CA HIS A 124 8.83 -11.71 11.13
C HIS A 124 10.32 -11.79 11.41
N GLY A 125 10.66 -12.57 12.45
CA GLY A 125 11.98 -13.11 12.71
C GLY A 125 12.31 -14.04 11.56
N LYS A 126 12.63 -13.47 10.41
CA LYS A 126 13.22 -14.20 9.31
C LYS A 126 14.65 -14.48 9.75
N LYS A 127 14.79 -15.65 10.37
CA LYS A 127 16.02 -16.29 10.84
C LYS A 127 17.13 -16.09 9.80
N HIS A 128 17.95 -15.06 9.97
CA HIS A 128 19.28 -15.06 9.40
C HIS A 128 20.07 -16.08 10.21
N GLY A 129 20.11 -17.31 9.70
CA GLY A 129 21.01 -18.35 10.18
C GLY A 129 22.44 -17.91 9.90
N LYS A 130 23.02 -17.11 10.78
CA LYS A 130 24.46 -16.91 10.86
C LYS A 130 24.88 -17.18 12.29
N LYS A 131 25.06 -18.48 12.53
CA LYS A 131 25.68 -19.06 13.71
C LYS A 131 27.08 -18.46 13.80
N HIS A 132 27.26 -17.45 14.64
CA HIS A 132 28.58 -17.03 15.09
C HIS A 132 28.61 -17.31 16.58
N ASP A 133 29.20 -18.45 16.91
CA ASP A 133 29.73 -18.76 18.22
C ASP A 133 30.63 -17.59 18.67
N LYS A 134 30.30 -16.99 19.81
CA LYS A 134 31.27 -16.26 20.61
C LYS A 134 30.77 -16.22 22.04
N ASP A 135 31.18 -17.24 22.78
CA ASP A 135 31.29 -17.22 24.23
C ASP A 135 31.98 -15.91 24.65
N HIS A 136 31.29 -15.10 25.42
CA HIS A 136 31.92 -14.06 26.21
C HIS A 136 31.36 -14.17 27.63
N ASP A 137 32.15 -14.90 28.42
CA ASP A 137 32.15 -14.96 29.86
C ASP A 137 31.83 -13.62 30.55
N ASP A 138 31.05 -13.79 31.61
CA ASP A 138 30.92 -12.98 32.81
C ASP A 138 32.02 -11.94 33.04
N LYS A 139 31.59 -10.67 33.09
CA LYS A 139 32.18 -9.68 34.01
C LYS A 139 31.07 -8.81 34.57
N ASP A 140 30.61 -9.22 35.75
CA ASP A 140 30.02 -8.33 36.74
C ASP A 140 31.00 -7.17 36.99
N HIS A 141 30.58 -5.96 36.63
CA HIS A 141 31.24 -4.74 37.04
C HIS A 141 30.25 -3.94 37.88
N ASP A 142 30.17 -4.32 39.17
CA ASP A 142 29.80 -3.43 40.25
C ASP A 142 30.76 -2.23 40.22
N HIS A 143 30.26 -1.05 39.84
CA HIS A 143 30.95 0.21 40.08
C HIS A 143 30.26 0.92 41.23
N HIS A 144 30.91 0.76 42.37
CA HIS A 144 30.71 1.45 43.64
C HIS A 144 30.91 2.95 43.40
N ASP A 145 29.84 3.75 43.54
CA ASP A 145 29.93 5.21 43.55
C ASP A 145 30.53 5.66 44.89
N GLU A 146 31.81 6.03 44.88
CA GLU A 146 32.52 6.57 46.05
C GLU A 146 32.13 8.04 46.32
N ASP A 147 31.76 8.25 47.57
CA ASP A 147 31.40 9.49 48.27
C ASP A 147 32.55 10.52 48.23
N HIS A 148 32.34 11.61 47.50
CA HIS A 148 33.15 12.82 47.58
C HIS A 148 32.40 13.90 48.38
N SER A 149 32.35 13.76 49.69
CA SER A 149 32.04 14.87 50.60
C SER A 149 33.33 15.57 51.01
N ASP A 150 33.70 16.56 50.18
CA ASP A 150 34.77 17.52 50.43
C ASP A 150 34.63 18.16 51.83
N LYS A 151 35.60 17.85 52.70
CA LYS A 151 35.92 18.63 53.89
C LYS A 151 37.14 19.47 53.57
N HIS A 152 36.95 20.78 53.45
CA HIS A 152 37.88 21.77 54.00
C HIS A 152 37.26 23.16 54.08
#